data_AF-K3X5D8-F1
#
_entry.id   AF-K3X5D8-F1
#
_cell.length_a   1.000
_cell.length_b   1.000
_cell.length_c   1.000
_cell.angle_alpha   90.00
_cell.angle_beta   90.00
_cell.angle_gamma   90.00
#
_symmetry.space_group_name_H-M   'P 1'
#
loop_
_entity.id
_entity.type
_entity.pdbx_description
1 polymer ?
#
loop_
_entity_poly.entity_id
_entity_poly.type
_entity_poly.pdbx_seq_one_letter_code
_entity_poly.pdbx_strand_id
1 'polypeptide(L)'
;MAPKELLSNPPCFRSGLMWGIATGVLIGGHRFRTTNQVRTACDWAVLAFGGVAVSSWLVCRTTYLTRVKQTRQFMEVMNNPETKAEAEQFLRSRVEPKQE
;
A
#
# COMPACT_ATOMS: atom_id res chain seq x y z
N MET A 1 -8.92 9.94 -10.12
CA MET A 1 -8.43 10.36 -8.79
C MET A 1 -7.39 11.45 -8.99
N ALA A 2 -7.65 12.68 -8.56
CA ALA A 2 -6.77 13.82 -8.83
C ALA A 2 -5.48 13.76 -7.97
N PRO A 3 -4.32 14.20 -8.50
CA PRO A 3 -3.03 14.14 -7.81
C PRO A 3 -2.92 15.01 -6.55
N LYS A 4 -3.84 15.97 -6.34
CA LYS A 4 -3.82 16.89 -5.18
C LYS A 4 -4.19 16.22 -3.85
N GLU A 5 -5.02 15.18 -3.87
CA GLU A 5 -5.42 14.44 -2.66
C GLU A 5 -4.26 13.64 -2.03
N LEU A 6 -3.23 13.33 -2.82
CA LEU A 6 -2.07 12.59 -2.34
C LEU A 6 -1.14 13.40 -1.43
N LEU A 7 -1.22 14.73 -1.53
CA LEU A 7 -0.31 15.67 -0.85
C LEU A 7 -0.85 16.12 0.52
N SER A 8 -2.18 16.08 0.70
CA SER A 8 -2.83 16.49 1.96
C SER A 8 -2.74 15.41 3.04
N ASN A 9 -2.70 14.13 2.65
CA ASN A 9 -2.47 13.00 3.55
C ASN A 9 -1.85 11.84 2.74
N PRO A 10 -0.52 11.67 2.71
CA PRO A 10 0.07 10.55 1.99
C PRO A 10 -0.41 9.25 2.66
N PRO A 11 -1.20 8.41 1.97
CA PRO A 11 -1.83 7.23 2.60
C PRO A 11 -0.79 6.29 3.21
N CYS A 12 0.42 6.29 2.65
CA CYS A 12 1.56 5.53 3.15
C CYS A 12 2.01 5.91 4.56
N PHE A 13 1.94 7.19 4.96
CA PHE A 13 2.39 7.61 6.29
C PHE A 13 1.38 7.18 7.36
N ARG A 14 0.09 7.38 7.09
CA ARG A 14 -0.99 6.97 7.98
C ARG A 14 -1.02 5.46 8.18
N SER A 15 -0.94 4.69 7.09
CA SER A 15 -0.89 3.22 7.16
C SER A 15 0.36 2.73 7.89
N GLY A 16 1.53 3.33 7.63
CA GLY A 16 2.76 2.98 8.31
C GLY A 16 2.71 3.27 9.81
N LEU A 17 2.17 4.43 10.20
CA LEU A 17 1.97 4.77 11.61
C LEU A 17 1.00 3.80 12.31
N MET A 18 -0.13 3.45 11.70
CA MET A 18 -1.09 2.53 12.33
C MET A 18 -0.47 1.14 12.54
N TRP A 19 0.25 0.62 11.54
CA TRP A 19 0.99 -0.65 11.67
C TRP A 19 2.10 -0.54 12.70
N GLY A 20 2.83 0.58 12.73
CA GLY A 20 3.84 0.86 13.75
C GLY A 20 3.29 0.80 15.17
N ILE A 21 2.18 1.51 15.44
CA ILE A 21 1.56 1.53 16.78
C ILE A 21 1.06 0.13 17.16
N ALA A 22 0.33 -0.53 16.27
CA ALA A 22 -0.22 -1.86 16.52
C ALA A 22 0.88 -2.87 16.86
N THR A 23 1.97 -2.85 16.08
CA THR A 23 3.08 -3.80 16.27
C THR A 23 3.95 -3.42 17.47
N GLY A 24 4.15 -2.13 17.73
CA GLY A 24 4.88 -1.64 18.91
C GLY A 24 4.19 -2.00 20.22
N VAL A 25 2.86 -1.85 20.29
CA VAL A 25 2.06 -2.26 21.46
C VAL A 25 2.11 -3.78 21.66
N LEU A 26 1.96 -4.56 20.58
CA LEU A 26 2.05 -6.01 20.66
C LEU A 26 3.42 -6.50 21.15
N ILE A 27 4.51 -6.00 20.55
CA ILE A 27 5.87 -6.43 20.90
C ILE A 27 6.26 -5.93 22.30
N GLY A 28 5.95 -4.67 22.62
CA GLY A 28 6.19 -4.09 23.94
C GLY A 28 5.41 -4.82 25.04
N GLY A 29 4.12 -5.07 24.82
CA GLY A 29 3.27 -5.82 25.74
C GLY A 29 3.73 -7.27 25.93
N HIS A 30 4.10 -7.94 24.84
CA HIS A 30 4.67 -9.28 24.91
C HIS A 30 5.98 -9.29 25.72
N ARG A 31 6.89 -8.35 25.46
CA ARG A 31 8.16 -8.25 26.20
C ARG A 31 7.97 -7.93 27.67
N PHE A 32 7.04 -7.03 28.01
CA PHE A 32 6.70 -6.71 29.39
C PHE A 32 6.19 -7.96 30.13
N ARG A 33 5.31 -8.74 29.49
CA ARG A 33 4.78 -9.98 30.07
C ARG A 33 5.86 -11.04 30.33
N THR A 34 6.90 -11.12 29.49
CA THR A 34 7.98 -12.10 29.66
C THR A 34 9.06 -11.65 30.67
N THR A 35 9.39 -10.37 30.68
CA THR A 35 10.56 -9.87 31.44
C THR A 35 10.19 -9.09 32.70
N ASN A 36 8.93 -8.68 32.87
CA ASN A 36 8.43 -7.80 33.93
C ASN A 36 9.23 -6.48 34.09
N GLN A 37 10.02 -6.11 33.08
CA GLN A 37 10.84 -4.90 33.07
C GLN A 37 10.26 -3.88 32.11
N VAL A 38 9.81 -2.75 32.66
CA VAL A 38 9.17 -1.67 31.88
C VAL A 38 10.17 -1.00 30.93
N ARG A 39 11.41 -0.76 31.38
CA ARG A 39 12.43 -0.03 30.59
C ARG A 39 12.77 -0.77 29.30
N THR A 40 13.12 -2.05 29.42
CA THR A 40 13.42 -2.89 28.26
C THR A 40 12.19 -3.10 27.38
N ALA A 41 10.99 -3.24 27.94
CA ALA A 41 9.77 -3.31 27.14
C ALA A 41 9.54 -2.04 26.28
N CYS A 42 9.76 -0.85 26.84
CA CYS A 42 9.66 0.41 26.10
C CYS A 42 10.71 0.53 24.99
N ASP A 43 11.96 0.15 25.24
CA ASP A 43 13.02 0.18 24.21
C ASP A 43 12.64 -0.71 23.01
N TRP A 44 12.15 -1.91 23.28
CA TRP A 44 11.67 -2.84 22.24
C TRP A 44 10.41 -2.33 21.54
N ALA A 45 9.49 -1.67 22.25
CA ALA A 45 8.29 -1.10 21.65
C ALA A 45 8.62 0.05 20.67
N VAL A 46 9.55 0.93 21.04
CA VAL A 46 9.98 2.04 20.18
C VAL A 46 10.77 1.53 18.97
N LEU A 47 11.64 0.54 19.15
CA LEU A 47 12.35 -0.11 18.05
C LEU A 47 11.38 -0.79 17.07
N ALA A 48 10.41 -1.54 17.59
CA ALA A 48 9.37 -2.18 16.79
C ALA A 48 8.52 -1.16 16.04
N PHE A 49 8.05 -0.11 16.72
CA PHE A 49 7.28 0.97 16.12
C PHE A 49 8.05 1.63 14.97
N GLY A 50 9.29 2.05 15.21
CA GLY A 50 10.11 2.72 14.20
C GLY A 50 10.42 1.81 13.00
N GLY A 51 10.82 0.57 13.25
CA GLY A 51 11.15 -0.40 12.20
C GLY A 51 9.95 -0.74 11.32
N VAL A 52 8.78 -0.95 11.93
CA VAL A 52 7.55 -1.26 11.20
C VAL A 52 7.02 -0.04 10.45
N ALA A 53 7.07 1.15 11.05
CA ALA A 53 6.63 2.37 10.38
C ALA A 53 7.48 2.66 9.13
N VAL A 54 8.80 2.55 9.24
CA VAL A 54 9.72 2.77 8.10
C VAL A 54 9.54 1.70 7.04
N SER A 55 9.48 0.41 7.41
CA SER A 55 9.30 -0.67 6.44
C SER A 55 7.95 -0.56 5.71
N SER A 56 6.87 -0.27 6.42
CA SER A 56 5.54 -0.05 5.83
C SER A 56 5.54 1.13 4.86
N TRP A 57 6.21 2.23 5.20
CA TRP A 57 6.38 3.37 4.31
C TRP A 57 7.15 2.99 3.03
N LEU A 58 8.25 2.26 3.14
CA LEU A 58 9.04 1.82 2.00
C LEU A 58 8.20 0.93 1.07
N VAL A 59 7.48 -0.04 1.61
CA VAL A 59 6.60 -0.95 0.86
C VAL A 59 5.47 -0.18 0.16
N CYS A 60 4.84 0.76 0.85
CA CYS A 60 3.78 1.55 0.26
C CYS A 60 4.32 2.46 -0.85
N ARG A 61 5.50 3.07 -0.66
CA ARG A 61 6.15 3.93 -1.65
C ARG A 61 6.53 3.16 -2.90
N THR A 62 7.12 1.97 -2.77
CA THR A 62 7.49 1.15 -3.94
C THR A 62 6.25 0.71 -4.70
N THR A 63 5.22 0.24 -4.00
CA THR A 63 3.95 -0.16 -4.61
C THR A 63 3.30 1.01 -5.33
N TYR A 64 3.26 2.19 -4.71
CA TYR A 64 2.69 3.39 -5.30
C TYR A 64 3.40 3.78 -6.61
N LEU A 65 4.74 3.81 -6.60
CA LEU A 65 5.52 4.12 -7.81
C LEU A 65 5.23 3.13 -8.95
N THR A 66 5.09 1.84 -8.63
CA THR A 66 4.73 0.82 -9.62
C THR A 66 3.32 1.04 -10.15
N ARG A 67 2.34 1.32 -9.29
CA ARG A 67 0.95 1.58 -9.72
C ARG A 67 0.85 2.82 -10.60
N VAL A 68 1.55 3.90 -10.25
CA VAL A 68 1.57 5.13 -11.06
C VAL A 68 2.13 4.85 -12.47
N LYS A 69 3.22 4.07 -12.58
CA LYS A 69 3.76 3.67 -13.89
C LYS A 69 2.74 2.88 -14.71
N GLN A 70 2.08 1.89 -14.11
CA GLN A 70 1.07 1.07 -14.77
C GLN A 70 -0.15 1.89 -15.21
N THR A 71 -0.64 2.78 -14.36
CA THR A 71 -1.77 3.66 -14.70
C THR A 71 -1.42 4.60 -15.84
N ARG A 72 -0.19 5.12 -15.90
CA ARG A 72 0.27 5.94 -17.04
C ARG A 72 0.28 5.16 -18.34
N GLN A 73 0.85 3.95 -18.34
CA GLN A 73 0.88 3.09 -19.54
C GLN A 73 -0.53 2.72 -20.00
N PHE A 74 -1.42 2.37 -19.06
CA PHE A 74 -2.81 2.08 -19.39
C PHE A 74 -3.53 3.31 -19.97
N MET A 75 -3.33 4.50 -19.39
CA MET A 75 -3.88 5.73 -19.94
C MET A 75 -3.33 6.04 -21.34
N GLU A 76 -2.05 5.78 -21.59
CA GLU A 76 -1.43 5.99 -22.90
C GLU A 76 -2.07 5.09 -23.97
N VAL A 77 -2.29 3.81 -23.66
CA VAL A 77 -3.00 2.87 -24.54
C VAL A 77 -4.45 3.31 -24.79
N MET A 78 -5.15 3.76 -23.74
CA MET A 78 -6.53 4.24 -23.85
C MET A 78 -6.66 5.59 -24.57
N ASN A 79 -5.59 6.40 -24.58
CA ASN A 79 -5.54 7.68 -25.26
C ASN A 79 -5.33 7.53 -26.77
N ASN A 80 -4.78 6.40 -27.23
CA ASN A 80 -4.74 6.07 -28.65
C ASN A 80 -6.10 5.48 -29.09
N PRO A 81 -6.87 6.16 -29.97
CA PRO A 81 -8.19 5.71 -30.37
C PRO A 81 -8.16 4.38 -31.15
N GLU A 82 -7.09 4.10 -31.90
CA GLU A 82 -6.95 2.86 -32.67
C GLU A 82 -6.80 1.65 -31.74
N THR A 83 -5.86 1.73 -30.80
CA THR A 83 -5.59 0.66 -29.83
C THR A 83 -6.74 0.46 -28.85
N LYS A 84 -7.47 1.54 -28.51
CA LYS A 84 -8.67 1.46 -27.67
C LYS A 84 -9.79 0.65 -28.33
N ALA A 85 -10.06 0.88 -29.61
CA ALA A 85 -11.13 0.17 -30.33
C ALA A 85 -10.87 -1.35 -30.41
N GLU A 86 -9.61 -1.74 -30.66
CA GLU A 86 -9.19 -3.15 -30.69
C GLU A 86 -9.30 -3.81 -29.30
N ALA A 87 -8.88 -3.12 -28.24
CA ALA A 87 -8.96 -3.61 -26.87
C ALA A 87 -10.41 -3.77 -26.39
N GLU A 88 -11.30 -2.82 -26.72
CA GLU A 88 -12.72 -2.91 -26.39
C GLU A 88 -13.41 -4.07 -27.13
N GLN A 89 -13.04 -4.34 -28.38
CA GLN A 89 -13.52 -5.51 -29.13
C GLN A 89 -13.07 -6.84 -28.50
N PHE A 90 -11.80 -6.94 -28.10
CA PHE A 90 -11.27 -8.14 -27.44
C PHE A 90 -11.91 -8.38 -26.05
N LEU A 91 -12.18 -7.32 -25.29
CA LEU A 91 -12.87 -7.44 -24.02
C LEU A 91 -14.35 -7.82 -24.23
N ARG A 92 -15.01 -7.27 -25.25
CA ARG A 92 -16.41 -7.59 -25.57
C ARG A 92 -16.58 -9.06 -25.95
N SER A 93 -15.67 -9.63 -26.73
CA SER A 93 -15.72 -11.04 -27.12
C SER A 93 -15.50 -12.01 -25.95
N ARG A 94 -14.82 -11.58 -24.89
CA ARG A 94 -14.64 -12.36 -23.65
C ARG A 94 -15.84 -12.32 -22.71
N VAL A 95 -16.69 -11.29 -22.82
CA VAL A 95 -17.83 -11.06 -21.92
C VAL A 95 -19.12 -11.72 -22.43
N GLU A 96 -19.25 -11.98 -23.74
CA GLU A 96 -20.37 -12.79 -24.24
C GLU A 96 -20.27 -14.21 -23.65
N PRO A 97 -21.23 -14.63 -22.79
CA PRO A 97 -21.29 -16.02 -22.38
C PRO A 97 -21.59 -16.83 -23.63
N LYS A 98 -20.77 -17.87 -23.88
CA LYS A 98 -21.04 -18.89 -24.89
C LYS A 98 -22.47 -19.38 -24.67
N GLN A 99 -23.39 -18.98 -25.54
CA GLN A 99 -24.74 -19.53 -25.60
C GLN A 99 -24.57 -20.93 -26.21
N GLU A 100 -24.65 -21.96 -25.36
CA GLU A 100 -24.94 -23.34 -25.77
C GLU A 100 -26.44 -23.60 -25.65
#